data_AF-A0AAW8KA84-F1
#
_entry.id   AF-A0AAW8KA84-F1
#
_cell.length_a   1.000
_cell.length_b   1.000
_cell.length_c   1.000
_cell.angle_alpha   90.00
_cell.angle_beta   90.00
_cell.angle_gamma   90.00
#
_symmetry.space_group_name_H-M   'P 1'
#
loop_
_entity.id
_entity.type
_entity.pdbx_description
1 polymer ?
#
loop_
_entity_poly.entity_id
_entity_poly.type
_entity_poly.pdbx_seq_one_letter_code
_entity_poly.pdbx_strand_id
1 'polypeptide(L)' 'KKKHKFLDTYCLNLTAKAREGKLDRVVGRDTETERVIQILNRRQKNNPCLLGEPGVGKTAIAEGLAQRIVKGDVPFKLR' A
#
# COMPACT_ATOMS: atom_id res chain seq x y z
N LYS A 1 -22.35 -2.54 -5.53
CA LYS A 1 -21.06 -1.85 -5.25
C LYS A 1 -21.18 -0.39 -5.69
N LYS A 2 -21.11 0.58 -4.78
CA LYS A 2 -21.15 2.02 -5.14
C LYS A 2 -19.92 2.32 -6.01
N LYS A 3 -20.13 2.67 -7.28
CA LYS A 3 -19.06 3.24 -8.14
C LYS A 3 -18.74 4.62 -7.60
N HIS A 4 -17.49 4.86 -7.23
CA HIS A 4 -17.04 6.16 -6.77
C HIS A 4 -16.64 6.98 -8.00
N LYS A 5 -17.53 7.87 -8.46
CA LYS A 5 -17.41 8.62 -9.71
C LYS A 5 -16.02 9.28 -9.91
N PHE A 6 -15.39 9.74 -8.85
CA PHE A 6 -14.08 10.40 -8.92
C PHE A 6 -12.91 9.43 -8.69
N LEU A 7 -13.00 8.55 -7.68
CA LEU A 7 -11.91 7.62 -7.36
C LEU A 7 -11.69 6.59 -8.46
N ASP A 8 -12.76 6.09 -9.08
CA ASP A 8 -12.65 5.11 -10.17
C ASP A 8 -12.11 5.75 -11.47
N THR A 9 -12.25 7.07 -11.62
CA THR A 9 -11.81 7.82 -12.81
C THR A 9 -10.36 8.27 -12.69
N TYR A 10 -9.94 8.72 -11.50
CA TYR A 10 -8.63 9.36 -11.30
C TYR A 10 -7.64 8.52 -10.48
N CYS A 11 -8.11 7.48 -9.79
CA CYS A 11 -7.27 6.68 -8.91
C CYS A 11 -7.32 5.21 -9.28
N LEU A 12 -6.28 4.49 -8.87
CA LEU A 12 -6.18 3.05 -9.03
C LEU A 12 -6.37 2.38 -7.68
N ASN A 13 -7.34 1.47 -7.58
CA ASN A 13 -7.55 0.72 -6.34
C ASN A 13 -6.56 -0.46 -6.24
N LEU A 14 -5.44 -0.24 -5.56
CA LEU A 14 -4.42 -1.26 -5.32
C LEU A 14 -4.94 -2.42 -4.45
N THR A 15 -5.79 -2.17 -3.45
CA THR A 15 -6.35 -3.26 -2.61
C THR A 15 -7.29 -4.18 -3.39
N ALA A 16 -8.04 -3.65 -4.36
CA ALA A 16 -8.85 -4.46 -5.26
C ALA A 16 -7.96 -5.32 -6.16
N LYS A 17 -6.92 -4.75 -6.77
CA LYS A 17 -5.94 -5.49 -7.57
C LYS A 17 -5.23 -6.58 -6.77
N ALA A 18 -4.89 -6.30 -5.50
CA ALA A 18 -4.29 -7.27 -4.59
C ALA A 18 -5.23 -8.46 -4.32
N ARG A 19 -6.53 -8.21 -4.09
CA ARG A 19 -7.54 -9.26 -3.93
C ARG A 19 -7.72 -10.10 -5.19
N GLU A 20 -7.60 -9.49 -6.35
CA GLU A 20 -7.71 -10.16 -7.65
C GLU A 20 -6.40 -10.89 -8.06
N GLY A 21 -5.34 -10.83 -7.26
CA GLY A 21 -4.05 -11.45 -7.59
C GLY A 21 -3.32 -10.81 -8.78
N LYS A 22 -3.69 -9.58 -9.15
CA LYS A 22 -3.15 -8.84 -10.32
C LYS A 22 -1.95 -7.95 -9.97
N LEU A 23 -1.46 -8.02 -8.74
CA LEU A 23 -0.25 -7.29 -8.32
C LEU A 23 0.95 -8.25 -8.34
N ASP A 24 2.08 -7.74 -8.81
CA ASP A 24 3.31 -8.49 -8.82
C ASP A 24 3.77 -8.83 -7.39
N ARG A 25 4.48 -9.95 -7.26
CA ARG A 25 5.01 -10.36 -5.96
C ARG A 25 6.16 -9.44 -5.57
N VAL A 26 6.00 -8.71 -4.48
CA VAL A 26 7.03 -7.83 -3.95
C VAL A 26 8.03 -8.67 -3.15
N VAL A 27 9.31 -8.63 -3.53
CA VAL A 27 10.39 -9.39 -2.88
C VAL A 27 11.45 -8.42 -2.37
N GLY A 28 11.93 -8.63 -1.13
CA GLY A 28 13.04 -7.85 -0.57
C GLY A 28 12.70 -6.42 -0.15
N ARG A 29 11.40 -6.09 0.01
CA ARG A 29 10.90 -4.78 0.49
C ARG A 29 10.10 -4.86 1.78
N ASP A 30 10.30 -5.94 2.53
CA ASP A 30 9.55 -6.20 3.76
C ASP A 30 9.85 -5.17 4.85
N THR A 31 11.12 -4.77 5.00
CA THR A 31 11.54 -3.78 6.00
C THR A 31 10.96 -2.39 5.71
N GLU A 32 10.94 -1.95 4.45
CA GLU A 32 10.33 -0.66 4.09
C GLU A 32 8.80 -0.71 4.23
N THR A 33 8.17 -1.83 3.86
CA THR A 33 6.72 -2.01 4.01
C THR A 33 6.32 -1.98 5.48
N GLU A 34 7.06 -2.65 6.36
CA GLU A 34 6.86 -2.57 7.82
C GLU A 34 7.04 -1.16 8.34
N ARG A 35 8.06 -0.44 7.85
CA ARG A 35 8.31 0.94 8.26
C ARG A 35 7.14 1.85 7.89
N VAL A 36 6.56 1.66 6.71
CA VAL A 36 5.36 2.39 6.25
C VAL A 36 4.17 2.11 7.17
N ILE A 37 3.92 0.84 7.52
CA ILE A 37 2.87 0.42 8.45
C ILE A 37 3.06 1.09 9.82
N GLN A 38 4.29 1.11 10.33
CA GLN A 38 4.61 1.77 11.61
C GLN A 38 4.34 3.28 11.54
N ILE A 39 4.73 3.96 10.45
CA ILE A 39 4.53 5.40 10.30
C ILE A 39 3.03 5.73 10.27
N LEU A 40 2.23 4.98 9.51
CA LEU A 40 0.77 5.16 9.44
C LEU A 40 0.08 5.05 10.80
N ASN A 41 0.65 4.29 11.75
CA ASN A 41 0.11 4.11 13.09
C ASN A 41 0.54 5.19 14.11
N ARG A 42 1.41 6.14 13.75
CA ARG A 42 1.87 7.21 14.64
C ARG A 42 0.74 8.21 14.94
N ARG A 43 0.85 8.93 16.07
CA ARG A 43 -0.07 10.03 16.41
C ARG A 43 0.20 11.31 15.61
N GLN A 44 1.46 11.58 15.30
CA GLN A 44 1.90 12.76 14.53
C GLN A 44 2.79 12.32 13.38
N LYS A 45 2.79 13.08 12.28
CA LYS A 45 3.56 12.79 11.06
C LYS A 45 3.33 11.34 10.60
N ASN A 46 2.07 10.95 10.50
CA ASN A 46 1.63 9.60 10.16
C ASN A 46 1.53 9.36 8.66
N ASN A 47 1.83 10.35 7.82
CA ASN A 47 1.83 10.20 6.37
C ASN A 47 3.26 9.87 5.89
N PRO A 48 3.55 8.63 5.47
CA PRO A 48 4.86 8.26 4.95
C PRO A 48 5.10 8.88 3.57
N CYS A 49 6.33 9.32 3.32
CA CYS A 49 6.77 9.82 2.01
C CYS A 49 7.97 9.00 1.54
N LEU A 50 7.84 8.34 0.38
CA LEU A 50 8.88 7.47 -0.18
C LEU A 50 9.82 8.27 -1.11
N LEU A 51 11.05 8.47 -0.67
CA LEU A 51 12.09 9.21 -1.41
C LEU A 51 13.06 8.25 -2.12
N GLY A 52 13.69 8.72 -3.20
CA GLY A 52 14.57 7.92 -4.05
C GLY A 52 14.47 8.28 -5.54
N GLU A 53 15.34 7.70 -6.35
CA GLU A 53 15.38 7.91 -7.80
C GLU A 53 14.15 7.27 -8.51
N PRO A 54 13.79 7.73 -9.72
CA PRO A 54 12.80 7.03 -10.54
C PRO A 54 13.28 5.61 -10.84
N GLY A 55 12.36 4.64 -10.82
CA GLY A 55 12.66 3.24 -11.16
C GLY A 55 13.13 2.37 -9.99
N VAL A 56 13.43 2.92 -8.81
CA VAL A 56 13.90 2.12 -7.64
C VAL A 56 12.83 1.25 -6.99
N GLY A 57 11.60 1.20 -7.51
CA GLY A 57 10.54 0.35 -6.98
C GLY A 57 9.75 0.95 -5.81
N LYS A 58 9.63 2.28 -5.71
CA LYS A 58 8.76 2.93 -4.71
C LYS A 58 7.29 2.47 -4.80
N THR A 59 6.81 2.27 -6.02
CA THR A 59 5.46 1.76 -6.29
C THR A 59 5.26 0.35 -5.72
N ALA A 60 6.28 -0.50 -5.79
CA ALA A 60 6.23 -1.85 -5.25
C ALA A 60 6.01 -1.87 -3.73
N ILE A 61 6.49 -0.85 -2.99
CA ILE A 61 6.22 -0.74 -1.54
C ILE A 61 4.72 -0.48 -1.29
N ALA A 62 4.08 0.35 -2.12
CA ALA A 62 2.63 0.61 -2.02
C ALA A 62 1.80 -0.63 -2.39
N GLU A 63 2.24 -1.40 -3.39
CA GLU A 63 1.62 -2.67 -3.77
C GLU A 63 1.80 -3.74 -2.69
N GLY A 64 2.98 -3.82 -2.07
CA GLY A 64 3.27 -4.71 -0.94
C GLY A 64 2.42 -4.38 0.28
N LEU A 65 2.23 -3.08 0.57
CA LEU A 65 1.29 -2.64 1.61
C LEU A 65 -0.14 -3.10 1.30
N ALA A 66 -0.61 -2.93 0.06
CA ALA A 66 -1.95 -3.36 -0.34
C ALA A 66 -2.14 -4.88 -0.21
N GLN A 67 -1.12 -5.67 -0.55
CA GLN A 67 -1.11 -7.12 -0.36
C GLN A 67 -1.21 -7.49 1.14
N ARG A 68 -0.45 -6.83 2.03
CA ARG A 68 -0.52 -7.08 3.48
C ARG A 68 -1.88 -6.71 4.07
N ILE A 69 -2.47 -5.60 3.65
CA ILE A 69 -3.84 -5.20 4.05
C ILE A 69 -4.84 -6.29 3.67
N VAL A 70 -4.77 -6.80 2.44
CA VAL A 70 -5.68 -7.86 1.96
C VAL A 70 -5.48 -9.18 2.70
N LYS A 71 -4.24 -9.54 3.04
CA LYS A 71 -3.93 -10.73 3.84
C LYS A 71 -4.34 -10.60 5.31
N GLY A 72 -4.54 -9.37 5.80
CA GLY A 72 -4.78 -9.11 7.22
C GLY A 72 -3.51 -9.01 8.05
N ASP A 73 -2.33 -8.97 7.42
CA ASP A 73 -1.01 -8.84 8.05
C ASP A 73 -0.70 -7.36 8.38
N VAL A 74 -1.67 -6.65 8.94
CA VAL A 74 -1.56 -5.25 9.36
C VAL A 74 -2.21 -5.03 10.72
N PRO A 75 -1.74 -4.04 11.52
CA PRO A 75 -2.37 -3.69 12.79
C PRO A 75 -3.85 -3.33 12.62
N PHE A 76 -4.63 -3.51 13.69
CA PHE A 76 -6.09 -3.29 13.70
C PHE A 76 -6.55 -1.96 13.08
N LYS A 77 -5.77 -0.88 13.27
CA LYS A 77 -6.09 0.45 12.70
C LYS A 77 -6.05 0.54 11.17
N LEU A 78 -5.39 -0.41 10.51
CA LEU A 78 -5.17 -0.44 9.07
C LEU A 78 -5.91 -1.59 8.37
N ARG A 79 -6.69 -2.36 9.13
CA ARG A 79 -7.44 -3.51 8.63
C ARG A 79 -8.73 -3.10 7.93
#